data_AF-A0AB34KLT7-F1
#
_entry.id   AF-A0AB34KLT7-F1
#
_cell.length_a   1.000
_cell.length_b   1.000
_cell.length_c   1.000
_cell.angle_alpha   90.00
_cell.angle_beta   90.00
_cell.angle_gamma   90.00
#
_symmetry.space_group_name_H-M   'P 1'
#
loop_
_entity.id
_entity.type
_entity.pdbx_description
1 polymer ?
#
loop_
_entity_poly.entity_id
_entity_poly.type
_entity_poly.pdbx_seq_one_letter_code
_entity_poly.pdbx_strand_id
1 'polypeptide(L)'
;MGWWGGGLFQSETQFDLISDASHEAGLSDLEKVVLSQQRAQKAADSGQPADIPHDDADLTTSGKDAKPSSDNDDDCWQVCRDNGIYFSIWSAECSDIPFVREYLNNGALFELVQKTAAKVQDDWSVYNTGYELVLIGACAMTLGCKLPTFLRNFMHKNYHSVGFRNAAIEQLRKALSDGPDGYKEGEPYEFKEPEHDSDCDCG
;
A
#
# COMPACT_ATOMS: atom_id res chain seq x y z
N MET A 1 25.49 12.49 13.90
CA MET A 1 24.30 12.38 13.02
C MET A 1 23.70 11.02 13.29
N GLY A 2 22.75 10.95 14.21
CA GLY A 2 22.12 9.69 14.63
C GLY A 2 21.35 9.08 13.48
N TRP A 3 21.36 7.76 13.38
CA TRP A 3 20.60 7.01 12.39
C TRP A 3 19.14 6.96 12.88
N TRP A 4 18.37 8.00 12.59
CA TRP A 4 16.96 8.11 12.97
C TRP A 4 16.11 7.16 12.10
N GLY A 5 15.21 6.41 12.73
CA GLY A 5 14.17 5.64 12.05
C GLY A 5 14.61 4.28 11.47
N GLY A 6 14.37 3.21 12.23
CA GLY A 6 14.54 1.83 11.76
C GLY A 6 13.31 0.95 11.98
N GLY A 7 12.16 1.56 12.23
CA GLY A 7 10.89 0.88 12.41
C GLY A 7 10.29 0.41 11.08
N LEU A 8 9.16 -0.26 11.19
CA LEU A 8 8.30 -0.61 10.06
C LEU A 8 7.74 0.68 9.42
N PHE A 9 7.66 0.71 8.09
CA PHE A 9 7.13 1.84 7.30
C PHE A 9 7.96 3.13 7.36
N GLN A 10 9.29 3.01 7.41
CA GLN A 10 10.19 4.17 7.51
C GLN A 10 11.22 4.28 6.38
N SER A 11 11.33 3.28 5.50
CA SER A 11 12.25 3.34 4.35
C SER A 11 11.50 3.55 3.04
N GLU A 12 12.04 4.37 2.13
CA GLU A 12 11.52 4.56 0.76
C GLU A 12 11.27 3.22 0.05
N THR A 13 12.20 2.27 0.17
CA THR A 13 12.03 0.93 -0.40
C THR A 13 10.79 0.18 0.13
N GLN A 14 10.37 0.43 1.38
CA GLN A 14 9.11 -0.15 1.88
C GLN A 14 7.91 0.51 1.23
N PHE A 15 7.94 1.82 1.02
CA PHE A 15 6.86 2.53 0.34
C PHE A 15 6.71 2.09 -1.12
N ASP A 16 7.82 1.89 -1.83
CA ASP A 16 7.81 1.34 -3.19
C ASP A 16 7.15 -0.04 -3.22
N LEU A 17 7.56 -0.94 -2.32
CA LEU A 17 6.98 -2.29 -2.22
C LEU A 17 5.49 -2.27 -1.83
N ILE A 18 5.07 -1.33 -0.98
CA ILE A 18 3.66 -1.16 -0.58
C ILE A 18 2.83 -0.64 -1.74
N SER A 19 3.36 0.32 -2.50
CA SER A 19 2.73 0.86 -3.70
C SER A 19 2.54 -0.23 -4.75
N ASP A 20 3.59 -1.00 -5.02
CA ASP A 20 3.54 -2.15 -5.94
C ASP A 20 2.52 -3.19 -5.47
N ALA A 21 2.54 -3.55 -4.18
CA ALA A 21 1.57 -4.49 -3.61
C ALA A 21 0.12 -3.99 -3.69
N SER A 22 -0.11 -2.68 -3.52
CA SER A 22 -1.43 -2.08 -3.63
C SER A 22 -1.95 -2.12 -5.07
N HIS A 23 -1.09 -1.81 -6.03
CA HIS A 23 -1.40 -1.95 -7.45
C HIS A 23 -1.66 -3.41 -7.82
N GLU A 24 -0.83 -4.34 -7.37
CA GLU A 24 -1.00 -5.78 -7.62
C GLU A 24 -2.27 -6.37 -6.99
N ALA A 25 -2.76 -5.80 -5.90
CA ALA A 25 -4.05 -6.16 -5.29
C ALA A 25 -5.27 -5.62 -6.08
N GLY A 26 -5.04 -4.81 -7.12
CA GLY A 26 -6.09 -4.21 -7.94
C GLY A 26 -6.74 -2.97 -7.31
N LEU A 27 -6.13 -2.38 -6.28
CA LEU A 27 -6.71 -1.21 -5.59
C LEU A 27 -6.77 0.01 -6.52
N SER A 28 -5.77 0.22 -7.38
CA SER A 28 -5.77 1.32 -8.36
C SER A 28 -6.90 1.21 -9.39
N ASP A 29 -7.29 0.00 -9.77
CA ASP A 29 -8.41 -0.20 -10.68
C ASP A 29 -9.74 -0.01 -9.97
N LEU A 30 -9.82 -0.41 -8.70
CA LEU A 30 -10.97 -0.14 -7.83
C LEU A 30 -11.20 1.35 -7.63
N GLU A 31 -10.14 2.13 -7.40
CA GLU A 31 -10.19 3.61 -7.32
C GLU A 31 -10.81 4.22 -8.58
N LYS A 32 -10.33 3.82 -9.78
CA LYS A 32 -10.84 4.31 -11.06
C LYS A 32 -12.34 4.03 -11.21
N VAL A 33 -12.78 2.82 -10.83
CA VAL A 33 -14.20 2.44 -10.88
C VAL A 33 -15.02 3.32 -9.93
N VAL A 34 -14.60 3.47 -8.67
CA VAL A 34 -15.33 4.29 -7.68
C VAL A 34 -15.40 5.75 -8.12
N LEU A 35 -14.29 6.32 -8.59
CA LEU A 35 -14.25 7.70 -9.08
C LEU A 35 -15.16 7.90 -10.31
N SER A 36 -15.21 6.94 -11.23
CA SER A 36 -16.09 7.01 -12.40
C SER A 36 -17.57 7.00 -12.00
N GLN A 37 -17.95 6.18 -11.01
CA GLN A 37 -19.32 6.12 -10.49
C GLN A 37 -19.71 7.42 -9.81
N GLN A 38 -18.82 8.00 -8.99
CA GLN A 38 -19.07 9.29 -8.36
C GLN A 38 -19.25 10.43 -9.35
N ARG A 39 -18.44 10.46 -10.42
CA ARG A 39 -18.59 11.45 -11.49
C ARG A 39 -19.93 11.29 -12.21
N ALA A 40 -20.33 10.05 -12.52
CA ALA A 40 -21.63 9.77 -13.13
C ALA A 40 -22.81 10.19 -12.23
N GLN A 41 -22.72 9.93 -10.92
CA GLN A 41 -23.74 10.37 -9.94
C GLN A 41 -23.81 11.89 -9.84
N LYS A 42 -22.67 12.58 -9.77
CA LYS A 42 -22.63 14.04 -9.76
C LYS A 42 -23.24 14.65 -11.02
N ALA A 43 -23.02 14.05 -12.20
CA ALA A 43 -23.63 14.49 -13.45
C ALA A 43 -25.15 14.23 -13.47
N ALA A 44 -25.62 13.12 -12.91
CA ALA A 44 -27.04 12.81 -12.80
C ALA A 44 -27.78 13.78 -11.85
N ASP A 45 -27.17 14.15 -10.72
CA ASP A 45 -27.75 15.09 -9.74
C ASP A 45 -27.69 16.56 -10.18
N SER A 46 -26.70 16.95 -10.98
CA SER A 46 -26.58 18.34 -11.46
C SER A 46 -27.42 18.65 -12.70
N GLY A 47 -28.01 17.62 -13.34
CA GLY A 47 -28.83 17.79 -14.54
C GLY A 47 -28.05 18.28 -15.78
N GLN A 48 -26.71 18.30 -15.74
CA GLN A 48 -25.87 18.58 -16.90
C GLN A 48 -25.42 17.28 -17.56
N PRO A 49 -25.49 17.17 -18.90
CA PRO A 49 -25.04 15.97 -19.60
C PRO A 49 -23.55 15.75 -19.36
N ALA A 50 -23.17 14.51 -19.10
CA ALA A 50 -21.78 14.08 -19.05
C ALA A 50 -21.12 14.42 -20.40
N ASP A 51 -20.04 15.22 -20.37
CA ASP A 51 -19.24 15.49 -21.56
C ASP A 51 -18.78 14.15 -22.17
N ILE A 52 -19.31 13.88 -23.36
CA ILE A 52 -18.95 12.72 -24.19
C ILE A 52 -17.48 12.92 -24.61
N PRO A 53 -16.59 11.94 -24.42
CA PRO A 53 -15.24 12.02 -24.98
C PRO A 53 -15.35 12.14 -26.51
N HIS A 54 -14.91 13.27 -27.05
CA HIS A 54 -14.79 13.45 -28.50
C HIS A 54 -13.54 12.70 -28.99
N ASP A 55 -13.77 11.47 -29.45
CA ASP A 55 -12.87 10.80 -30.39
C ASP A 55 -13.09 11.41 -31.79
N ASP A 56 -12.41 12.50 -32.10
CA ASP A 56 -12.27 12.97 -33.49
C ASP A 56 -10.82 12.86 -33.94
N ALA A 57 -10.57 11.78 -34.67
CA ALA A 57 -9.48 11.69 -35.62
C ALA A 57 -9.72 12.68 -36.76
N ASP A 58 -8.82 13.64 -36.98
CA ASP A 58 -8.64 14.20 -38.31
C ASP A 58 -7.19 14.66 -38.58
N LEU A 59 -6.66 14.15 -39.68
CA LEU A 59 -5.39 14.53 -40.28
C LEU A 59 -5.62 15.82 -41.08
N THR A 60 -4.80 16.85 -40.90
CA THR A 60 -3.91 17.38 -41.96
C THR A 60 -3.23 18.72 -41.61
N THR A 61 -1.93 18.75 -41.93
CA THR A 61 -1.10 19.89 -42.38
C THR A 61 -0.59 20.98 -41.41
N SER A 62 0.57 20.68 -40.82
CA SER A 62 1.89 21.33 -41.08
C SER A 62 2.06 22.85 -40.87
N GLY A 63 2.77 23.22 -39.80
CA GLY A 63 3.39 24.54 -39.67
C GLY A 63 4.16 24.80 -38.37
N LYS A 64 5.46 24.49 -38.37
CA LYS A 64 6.57 25.12 -37.60
C LYS A 64 6.70 24.85 -36.09
N ASP A 65 7.77 24.10 -35.79
CA ASP A 65 8.75 24.37 -34.74
C ASP A 65 8.23 24.86 -33.38
N ALA A 66 7.64 23.94 -32.64
CA ALA A 66 7.79 23.91 -31.19
C ALA A 66 7.77 22.44 -30.75
N LYS A 67 8.91 21.94 -30.29
CA LYS A 67 9.01 20.66 -29.60
C LYS A 67 8.18 20.79 -28.32
N PRO A 68 7.05 20.09 -28.13
CA PRO A 68 6.47 20.01 -26.80
C PRO A 68 7.46 19.21 -25.95
N SER A 69 8.03 19.86 -24.94
CA SER A 69 8.83 19.22 -23.92
C SER A 69 8.00 18.14 -23.26
N SER A 70 8.36 16.90 -23.56
CA SER A 70 7.97 15.67 -22.88
C SER A 70 8.63 15.68 -21.50
N ASP A 71 8.12 16.45 -20.55
CA ASP A 71 8.74 16.57 -19.23
C ASP A 71 7.74 16.99 -18.12
N ASN A 72 6.46 16.60 -18.16
CA ASN A 72 5.54 16.80 -17.02
C ASN A 72 4.42 15.74 -16.95
N ASP A 73 4.76 14.46 -17.09
CA ASP A 73 3.84 13.39 -16.64
C ASP A 73 3.83 13.26 -15.10
N ASP A 74 4.77 13.93 -14.41
CA ASP A 74 4.92 13.88 -12.96
C ASP A 74 3.92 14.77 -12.19
N ASP A 75 3.28 15.74 -12.85
CA ASP A 75 2.34 16.68 -12.20
C ASP A 75 0.90 16.13 -12.10
N CYS A 76 0.65 14.93 -12.65
CA CYS A 76 -0.66 14.28 -12.60
C CYS A 76 -0.96 13.68 -11.21
N TRP A 77 0.07 13.34 -10.43
CA TRP A 77 -0.08 12.78 -9.09
C TRP A 77 -0.55 13.80 -8.04
N GLN A 78 -0.15 15.07 -8.19
CA GLN A 78 -0.45 16.11 -7.19
C GLN A 78 -1.92 16.60 -7.30
N VAL A 79 -2.44 16.72 -8.52
CA VAL A 79 -3.79 17.28 -8.79
C VAL A 79 -4.91 16.30 -8.42
N CYS A 80 -4.63 14.99 -8.33
CA CYS A 80 -5.59 14.02 -7.82
C CYS A 80 -5.74 14.07 -6.28
N ARG A 81 -4.74 14.61 -5.56
CA ARG A 81 -4.60 14.48 -4.10
C ARG A 81 -5.58 15.33 -3.30
N ASP A 82 -6.08 16.41 -3.90
CA ASP A 82 -6.87 17.41 -3.19
C ASP A 82 -8.36 17.06 -3.07
N ASN A 83 -8.86 16.00 -3.73
CA ASN A 83 -10.26 15.51 -3.59
C ASN A 83 -10.45 14.01 -3.98
N GLY A 84 -9.36 13.26 -4.15
CA GLY A 84 -9.38 11.87 -4.62
C GLY A 84 -9.62 10.86 -3.49
N ILE A 85 -10.34 9.79 -3.81
CA ILE A 85 -10.37 8.58 -2.99
C ILE A 85 -9.11 7.77 -3.31
N TYR A 86 -8.37 7.42 -2.27
CA TYR A 86 -7.16 6.60 -2.35
C TYR A 86 -7.33 5.30 -1.57
N PHE A 87 -6.96 4.19 -2.19
CA PHE A 87 -6.98 2.85 -1.66
C PHE A 87 -5.55 2.29 -1.67
N SER A 88 -5.01 2.11 -0.46
CA SER A 88 -3.70 1.49 -0.24
C SER A 88 -3.86 0.30 0.69
N ILE A 89 -2.98 -0.69 0.56
CA ILE A 89 -2.92 -1.80 1.52
C ILE A 89 -2.41 -1.34 2.89
N TRP A 90 -1.78 -0.16 2.97
CA TRP A 90 -1.34 0.45 4.22
C TRP A 90 -2.37 1.46 4.73
N SER A 91 -2.74 1.35 6.01
CA SER A 91 -3.83 2.15 6.58
C SER A 91 -3.56 3.65 6.59
N ALA A 92 -2.30 4.08 6.72
CA ALA A 92 -1.95 5.51 6.80
C ALA A 92 -2.16 6.27 5.48
N GLU A 93 -2.13 5.55 4.35
CA GLU A 93 -2.36 6.11 3.01
C GLU A 93 -3.75 5.77 2.45
N CYS A 94 -4.56 5.04 3.22
CA CYS A 94 -5.88 4.60 2.80
C CYS A 94 -6.97 5.59 3.23
N SER A 95 -7.78 6.04 2.28
CA SER A 95 -8.91 6.95 2.54
C SER A 95 -10.11 6.24 3.17
N ASP A 96 -10.37 4.99 2.80
CA ASP A 96 -11.48 4.18 3.33
C ASP A 96 -11.02 2.79 3.77
N ILE A 97 -10.53 2.72 5.01
CA ILE A 97 -10.05 1.48 5.64
C ILE A 97 -11.12 0.37 5.64
N PRO A 98 -12.37 0.57 6.10
CA PRO A 98 -13.34 -0.52 6.16
C PRO A 98 -13.69 -1.07 4.78
N PHE A 99 -13.81 -0.22 3.75
CA PHE A 99 -14.06 -0.68 2.38
C PHE A 99 -12.89 -1.50 1.82
N VAL A 100 -11.65 -1.00 1.94
CA VAL A 100 -10.46 -1.70 1.45
C VAL A 100 -10.24 -3.01 2.21
N ARG A 101 -10.45 -3.02 3.53
CA ARG A 101 -10.39 -4.24 4.35
C ARG A 101 -11.38 -5.29 3.85
N GLU A 102 -12.62 -4.90 3.54
CA GLU A 102 -13.62 -5.84 3.02
C GLU A 102 -13.21 -6.41 1.67
N TYR A 103 -12.77 -5.55 0.75
CA TYR A 103 -12.26 -5.97 -0.56
C TYR A 103 -11.10 -6.96 -0.44
N LEU A 104 -10.12 -6.67 0.42
CA LEU A 104 -8.97 -7.54 0.68
C LEU A 104 -9.39 -8.89 1.31
N ASN A 105 -10.31 -8.85 2.27
CA ASN A 105 -10.84 -10.06 2.93
C ASN A 105 -11.67 -10.94 1.99
N ASN A 106 -12.26 -10.38 0.94
CA ASN A 106 -13.06 -11.12 -0.04
C ASN A 106 -12.22 -11.95 -1.02
N GLY A 107 -10.89 -11.91 -0.92
CA GLY A 107 -9.99 -12.81 -1.64
C GLY A 107 -8.77 -12.12 -2.24
N ALA A 108 -8.82 -10.80 -2.47
CA ALA A 108 -7.71 -10.07 -3.09
C ALA A 108 -6.41 -10.17 -2.28
N LEU A 109 -6.49 -10.18 -0.94
CA LEU A 109 -5.30 -10.40 -0.10
C LEU A 109 -4.72 -11.81 -0.29
N PHE A 110 -5.57 -12.82 -0.42
CA PHE A 110 -5.13 -14.20 -0.60
C PHE A 110 -4.46 -14.41 -1.97
N GLU A 111 -5.00 -13.78 -3.02
CA GLU A 111 -4.40 -13.78 -4.36
C GLU A 111 -3.05 -13.06 -4.39
N LEU A 112 -2.97 -11.87 -3.79
CA LEU A 112 -1.72 -11.11 -3.65
C LEU A 112 -0.65 -11.96 -2.95
N VAL A 113 -0.99 -12.54 -1.79
CA VAL A 113 -0.06 -13.37 -1.02
C VAL A 113 0.41 -14.59 -1.80
N GLN A 114 -0.47 -15.26 -2.54
CA GLN A 114 -0.09 -16.40 -3.38
C GLN A 114 0.85 -15.97 -4.51
N LYS A 115 0.56 -14.85 -5.17
CA LYS A 115 1.37 -14.31 -6.26
C LYS A 115 2.76 -13.95 -5.75
N THR A 116 2.85 -13.23 -4.64
CA THR A 116 4.15 -12.90 -4.02
C THR A 116 4.86 -14.16 -3.54
N ALA A 117 4.16 -15.13 -2.96
CA ALA A 117 4.76 -16.41 -2.54
C ALA A 117 5.27 -17.24 -3.73
N ALA A 118 4.63 -17.16 -4.90
CA ALA A 118 5.11 -17.83 -6.10
C ALA A 118 6.42 -17.22 -6.62
N LYS A 119 6.61 -15.89 -6.49
CA LYS A 119 7.88 -15.21 -6.81
C LYS A 119 9.06 -15.76 -5.99
N VAL A 120 8.81 -16.23 -4.76
CA VAL A 120 9.83 -16.85 -3.88
C VAL A 120 10.46 -18.10 -4.49
N GLN A 121 9.72 -18.84 -5.33
CA GLN A 121 10.23 -20.09 -5.91
C GLN A 121 11.15 -19.86 -7.12
N ASP A 122 11.02 -18.71 -7.78
CA ASP A 122 11.69 -18.42 -9.07
C ASP A 122 12.94 -17.54 -8.89
N ASP A 123 12.97 -16.72 -7.84
CA ASP A 123 14.07 -15.78 -7.56
C ASP A 123 14.97 -16.26 -6.40
N TRP A 124 16.29 -16.20 -6.59
CA TRP A 124 17.28 -16.62 -5.58
C TRP A 124 17.37 -15.61 -4.41
N SER A 125 16.64 -14.51 -4.52
CA SER A 125 16.47 -13.49 -3.50
C SER A 125 15.37 -13.86 -2.50
N VAL A 126 15.57 -14.95 -1.73
CA VAL A 126 14.73 -15.28 -0.55
C VAL A 126 14.65 -14.11 0.44
N TYR A 127 15.69 -13.24 0.45
CA TYR A 127 15.73 -12.02 1.25
C TYR A 127 14.67 -10.99 0.82
N ASN A 128 14.53 -10.65 -0.46
CA ASN A 128 13.58 -9.61 -0.88
C ASN A 128 12.12 -10.08 -0.86
N THR A 129 11.82 -11.30 -1.31
CA THR A 129 10.42 -11.75 -1.39
C THR A 129 9.86 -12.14 -0.02
N GLY A 130 10.71 -12.68 0.87
CA GLY A 130 10.32 -12.91 2.26
C GLY A 130 10.04 -11.60 3.00
N TYR A 131 10.82 -10.56 2.71
CA TYR A 131 10.60 -9.21 3.23
C TYR A 131 9.26 -8.65 2.76
N GLU A 132 8.97 -8.73 1.47
CA GLU A 132 7.71 -8.28 0.87
C GLU A 132 6.50 -8.99 1.49
N LEU A 133 6.55 -10.32 1.66
CA LEU A 133 5.46 -11.07 2.31
C LEU A 133 5.19 -10.61 3.75
N VAL A 134 6.24 -10.40 4.54
CA VAL A 134 6.10 -9.92 5.91
C VAL A 134 5.56 -8.47 5.92
N LEU A 135 6.00 -7.64 4.98
CA LEU A 135 5.51 -6.26 4.83
C LEU A 135 4.02 -6.22 4.46
N ILE A 136 3.59 -7.01 3.46
CA ILE A 136 2.18 -7.17 3.08
C ILE A 136 1.35 -7.62 4.28
N GLY A 137 1.84 -8.59 5.04
CA GLY A 137 1.17 -9.07 6.24
C GLY A 137 1.03 -7.99 7.31
N ALA A 138 2.05 -7.17 7.52
CA ALA A 138 1.96 -6.05 8.45
C ALA A 138 0.99 -4.97 7.97
N CYS A 139 1.01 -4.60 6.68
CA CYS A 139 0.03 -3.69 6.09
C CYS A 139 -1.40 -4.21 6.28
N ALA A 140 -1.64 -5.49 6.01
CA ALA A 140 -2.93 -6.13 6.26
C ALA A 140 -3.35 -6.09 7.74
N MET A 141 -2.41 -6.21 8.69
CA MET A 141 -2.69 -5.98 10.12
C MET A 141 -3.12 -4.54 10.39
N THR A 142 -2.48 -3.55 9.77
CA THR A 142 -2.85 -2.13 9.96
C THR A 142 -4.26 -1.81 9.49
N LEU A 143 -4.77 -2.54 8.50
CA LEU A 143 -6.16 -2.43 8.05
C LEU A 143 -7.13 -3.27 8.88
N GLY A 144 -6.64 -4.22 9.69
CA GLY A 144 -7.48 -5.17 10.42
C GLY A 144 -7.99 -6.32 9.55
N CYS A 145 -7.27 -6.69 8.50
CA CYS A 145 -7.63 -7.79 7.59
C CYS A 145 -7.42 -9.17 8.22
N LYS A 146 -8.26 -10.14 7.87
CA LYS A 146 -8.07 -11.54 8.26
C LYS A 146 -6.85 -12.10 7.53
N LEU A 147 -5.80 -12.40 8.28
CA LEU A 147 -4.58 -12.92 7.70
C LEU A 147 -4.76 -14.40 7.33
N PRO A 148 -4.42 -14.82 6.11
CA PRO A 148 -4.35 -16.23 5.78
C PRO A 148 -3.42 -16.97 6.75
N THR A 149 -3.82 -18.15 7.23
CA THR A 149 -3.04 -18.93 8.21
C THR A 149 -1.61 -19.21 7.74
N PHE A 150 -1.45 -19.48 6.44
CA PHE A 150 -0.13 -19.64 5.81
C PHE A 150 0.74 -18.38 6.00
N LEU A 151 0.19 -17.20 5.73
CA LEU A 151 0.89 -15.93 5.87
C LEU A 151 1.28 -15.68 7.33
N ARG A 152 0.36 -15.87 8.27
CA ARG A 152 0.65 -15.71 9.71
C ARG A 152 1.81 -16.62 10.13
N ASN A 153 1.74 -17.91 9.76
CA ASN A 153 2.80 -18.87 10.07
C ASN A 153 4.14 -18.52 9.41
N PHE A 154 4.10 -18.03 8.16
CA PHE A 154 5.29 -17.57 7.45
C PHE A 154 5.92 -16.37 8.17
N MET A 155 5.11 -15.39 8.57
CA MET A 155 5.58 -14.22 9.32
C MET A 155 6.23 -14.66 10.62
N HIS A 156 5.56 -15.47 11.46
CA HIS A 156 6.13 -16.00 12.70
C HIS A 156 7.49 -16.68 12.52
N LYS A 157 7.66 -17.41 11.41
CA LYS A 157 8.89 -18.16 11.15
C LYS A 157 10.02 -17.28 10.60
N ASN A 158 9.72 -16.25 9.82
CA ASN A 158 10.72 -15.57 8.99
C ASN A 158 10.92 -14.08 9.32
N TYR A 159 10.11 -13.45 10.17
CA TYR A 159 10.20 -12.00 10.43
C TYR A 159 11.59 -11.54 10.93
N HIS A 160 12.36 -12.43 11.56
CA HIS A 160 13.71 -12.15 12.06
C HIS A 160 14.83 -12.39 11.04
N SER A 161 14.55 -13.07 9.92
CA SER A 161 15.55 -13.49 8.93
C SER A 161 15.52 -12.68 7.63
N VAL A 162 14.47 -11.90 7.40
CA VAL A 162 14.22 -11.18 6.14
C VAL A 162 14.90 -9.81 6.03
N GLY A 163 15.80 -9.47 6.95
CA GLY A 163 16.60 -8.23 6.86
C GLY A 163 15.92 -6.97 7.42
N PHE A 164 14.84 -7.10 8.21
CA PHE A 164 14.33 -6.00 9.00
C PHE A 164 15.36 -5.55 10.05
N ARG A 165 15.31 -4.27 10.40
CA ARG A 165 16.09 -3.71 11.52
C ARG A 165 15.46 -4.16 12.85
N ASN A 166 16.26 -4.11 13.92
CA ASN A 166 15.84 -4.58 15.25
C ASN A 166 14.51 -3.96 15.73
N ALA A 167 14.30 -2.67 15.51
CA ALA A 167 13.04 -2.01 15.89
C ALA A 167 11.82 -2.57 15.15
N ALA A 168 11.91 -2.75 13.82
CA ALA A 168 10.87 -3.42 13.04
C ALA A 168 10.64 -4.88 13.48
N ILE A 169 11.71 -5.62 13.81
CA ILE A 169 11.61 -6.98 14.33
C ILE A 169 10.85 -7.01 15.67
N GLU A 170 11.10 -6.06 16.57
CA GLU A 170 10.40 -5.95 17.86
C GLU A 170 8.94 -5.59 17.70
N GLN A 171 8.63 -4.64 16.81
CA GLN A 171 7.26 -4.27 16.43
C GLN A 171 6.49 -5.49 15.88
N LEU A 172 7.08 -6.23 14.96
CA LEU A 172 6.50 -7.46 14.40
C LEU A 172 6.36 -8.55 15.46
N ARG A 173 7.34 -8.72 16.35
CA ARG A 173 7.29 -9.67 17.46
C ARG A 173 6.11 -9.37 18.40
N LYS A 174 5.87 -8.09 18.70
CA LYS A 174 4.75 -7.67 19.54
C LYS A 174 3.41 -7.93 18.84
N ALA A 175 3.30 -7.54 17.56
CA ALA A 175 2.09 -7.76 16.76
C ALA A 175 1.75 -9.25 16.59
N LEU A 176 2.76 -10.10 16.39
CA LEU A 176 2.57 -11.54 16.22
C LEU A 176 2.42 -12.28 17.56
N SER A 177 2.58 -11.63 18.70
CA SER A 177 2.40 -12.31 19.99
C SER A 177 0.92 -12.66 20.21
N ASP A 178 0.64 -13.80 20.85
CA ASP A 178 -0.73 -14.16 21.28
C ASP A 178 -1.15 -13.44 22.58
N GLY A 179 -0.47 -12.33 22.92
CA GLY A 179 -0.72 -11.54 24.11
C GLY A 179 -1.88 -10.54 23.97
N PRO A 180 -2.22 -9.81 25.05
CA PRO A 180 -3.26 -8.78 25.01
C PRO A 180 -2.95 -7.64 24.03
N ASP A 181 -1.66 -7.37 23.80
CA ASP A 181 -1.14 -6.36 22.87
C ASP A 181 -0.90 -6.90 21.44
N GLY A 182 -1.24 -8.17 21.21
CA GLY A 182 -1.09 -8.84 19.93
C GLY A 182 -2.16 -8.44 18.92
N TYR A 183 -1.87 -8.73 17.65
CA TYR A 183 -2.80 -8.52 16.55
C TYR A 183 -4.06 -9.39 16.69
N LYS A 184 -5.23 -8.76 16.59
CA LYS A 184 -6.54 -9.40 16.57
C LYS A 184 -7.20 -9.20 15.21
N GLU A 185 -7.66 -10.28 14.61
CA GLU A 185 -8.34 -10.25 13.32
C GLU A 185 -9.59 -9.35 13.38
N GLY A 186 -9.75 -8.48 12.39
CA GLY A 186 -10.85 -7.53 12.31
C GLY A 186 -10.58 -6.17 12.97
N GLU A 187 -9.57 -6.06 13.84
CA GLU A 187 -9.18 -4.81 14.48
C GLU A 187 -7.91 -4.25 13.82
N PRO A 188 -7.92 -2.98 13.35
CA PRO A 188 -6.72 -2.31 12.88
C PRO A 188 -5.60 -2.34 13.93
N TYR A 189 -4.39 -2.70 13.52
CA TYR A 189 -3.21 -2.70 14.39
C TYR A 189 -2.36 -1.45 14.18
N GLU A 190 -2.04 -0.76 15.25
CA GLU A 190 -1.13 0.37 15.22
C GLU A 190 0.29 -0.06 15.62
N PHE A 191 1.22 -0.02 14.66
CA PHE A 191 2.63 -0.22 14.93
C PHE A 191 3.20 1.06 15.54
N LYS A 192 3.27 1.10 16.87
CA LYS A 192 3.88 2.21 17.60
C LYS A 192 5.37 2.28 17.30
N GLU A 193 5.87 3.49 17.08
CA GLU A 193 7.30 3.73 17.05
C GLU A 193 7.94 3.27 18.37
N PRO A 194 9.17 2.72 18.33
CA PRO A 194 9.86 2.39 19.57
C PRO A 194 9.97 3.65 20.43
N GLU A 195 9.43 3.59 21.65
CA GLU A 195 9.53 4.68 22.61
C GLU A 195 11.01 4.99 22.83
N HIS A 196 11.39 6.23 22.56
CA HIS A 196 12.72 6.72 22.84
C HIS A 196 12.84 6.84 24.35
N ASP A 197 13.40 5.82 25.02
CA ASP A 197 13.93 6.00 26.36
C ASP A 197 15.06 7.02 26.24
N SER A 198 14.74 8.28 26.50
CA SER A 198 15.69 9.38 26.56
C SER A 198 16.48 9.37 27.87
N ASP A 199 16.77 8.18 28.39
CA ASP A 199 17.65 7.98 29.54
C ASP A 199 19.10 7.91 29.04
N CYS A 200 19.51 8.96 28.34
CA CYS A 200 20.91 9.34 28.26
C CYS A 200 21.25 10.00 29.60
N ASP A 201 21.43 9.17 30.62
CA ASP A 201 21.96 9.57 31.92
C ASP A 201 23.42 10.00 31.70
N CYS A 202 23.62 11.30 31.46
CA CYS A 202 24.93 11.93 31.45
C CYS A 202 25.44 11.99 32.91
N GLY A 203 26.05 10.88 33.36
CA GLY A 203 26.88 10.81 34.57
C GLY A 203 28.34 11.10 34.28
#